data_AF-A0A059LI34-F1
#
_entry.id   AF-A0A059LI34-F1
#
_cell.length_a   1.000
_cell.length_b   1.000
_cell.length_c   1.000
_cell.angle_alpha   90.00
_cell.angle_beta   90.00
_cell.angle_gamma   90.00
#
_symmetry.space_group_name_H-M   'P 1'
#
loop_
_entity.id
_entity.type
_entity.pdbx_description
1 polymer ?
#
loop_
_entity_poly.entity_id
_entity_poly.type
_entity_poly.pdbx_seq_one_letter_code
_entity_poly.pdbx_strand_id
1 'polypeptide(L)'
;METDPSAGLRSPLPPIPAAKQVPGTSFLVDGFKYARPGIDAYFLTHAHADHTTGLTKDWSLGPIYCSEITARHITAVIGVHPAHVTVLPSEDSVEVCGVSVASTDANHCPGAVQLLFKLPDGRRFVHSGDMRFHDAFRSNRLLQSFRGADRLYLDTTYCHPRHVFASRESCVRYVAEQVKLELERGAGKATADDEELDFDEGADDEVENEARGEDFAQPSQAAAGASASDEADASVVDEPPSTSASFAVLVVIATYSLGKERVLAAVHRATGLKIYAKPSRIALYETLQLPDFDPGAILTSDASSTPIHNVDWSSVCDTHPWVKPNWPAMERRR
;
A
#
# COMPACT_ATOMS: atom_id res chain seq x y z
N MET A 1 -50.94 34.67 -12.62
CA MET A 1 -49.98 34.17 -11.63
C MET A 1 -50.22 32.68 -11.51
N GLU A 2 -49.50 31.87 -12.25
CA GLU A 2 -49.45 30.43 -12.02
C GLU A 2 -48.01 29.98 -12.14
N THR A 3 -47.63 29.17 -11.16
CA THR A 3 -46.29 28.95 -10.61
C THR A 3 -45.55 27.84 -11.34
N ASP A 4 -44.26 28.07 -11.62
CA ASP A 4 -43.31 27.08 -12.14
C ASP A 4 -43.15 25.91 -11.15
N PRO A 5 -43.43 24.65 -11.54
CA PRO A 5 -43.37 23.49 -10.63
C PRO A 5 -41.96 22.89 -10.42
N SER A 6 -40.87 23.50 -10.92
CA SER A 6 -39.55 22.84 -10.94
C SER A 6 -38.53 23.30 -9.90
N ALA A 7 -38.87 24.23 -9.02
CA ALA A 7 -37.97 24.67 -7.94
C ALA A 7 -37.97 23.68 -6.75
N GLY A 8 -37.51 22.44 -6.99
CA GLY A 8 -37.10 21.55 -5.91
C GLY A 8 -36.02 22.27 -5.10
N LEU A 9 -36.34 22.60 -3.84
CA LEU A 9 -35.49 23.33 -2.92
C LEU A 9 -34.19 22.51 -2.70
N ARG A 10 -33.17 22.73 -3.54
CA ARG A 10 -31.84 22.15 -3.30
C ARG A 10 -31.38 22.72 -1.98
N SER A 11 -31.18 21.85 -0.98
CA SER A 11 -30.60 22.25 0.29
C SER A 11 -29.34 23.07 0.01
N PRO A 12 -29.17 24.26 0.63
CA PRO A 12 -28.01 25.10 0.37
C PRO A 12 -26.74 24.29 0.62
N LEU A 13 -25.78 24.37 -0.32
CA LEU A 13 -24.51 23.66 -0.19
C LEU A 13 -23.83 24.08 1.12
N PRO A 14 -23.20 23.15 1.84
CA PRO A 14 -22.52 23.48 3.08
C PRO A 14 -21.44 24.55 2.84
N PRO A 15 -21.20 25.44 3.80
CA PRO A 15 -20.13 26.41 3.71
C PRO A 15 -18.79 25.69 3.58
N ILE A 16 -17.90 26.23 2.74
CA ILE A 16 -16.57 25.68 2.56
C ILE A 16 -15.74 26.03 3.81
N PRO A 17 -15.08 25.07 4.47
CA PRO A 17 -14.22 25.35 5.62
C PRO A 17 -13.07 26.31 5.26
N ALA A 18 -12.78 27.29 6.12
CA ALA A 18 -11.71 28.27 5.87
C ALA A 18 -10.33 27.60 5.69
N ALA A 19 -10.09 26.47 6.35
CA ALA A 19 -8.87 25.68 6.21
C ALA A 19 -8.67 25.08 4.81
N LYS A 20 -9.74 24.93 4.02
CA LYS A 20 -9.71 24.39 2.66
C LYS A 20 -9.64 25.49 1.58
N GLN A 21 -9.67 26.76 1.97
CA GLN A 21 -9.69 27.91 1.06
C GLN A 21 -8.37 28.68 1.10
N VAL A 22 -7.95 29.18 -0.05
CA VAL A 22 -6.85 30.16 -0.15
C VAL A 22 -7.44 31.58 -0.22
N PRO A 23 -7.23 32.46 0.77
CA PRO A 23 -7.89 33.76 0.86
C PRO A 23 -7.49 34.69 -0.29
N GLY A 24 -8.47 35.38 -0.88
CA GLY A 24 -8.22 36.27 -2.01
C GLY A 24 -8.11 35.55 -3.35
N THR A 25 -8.42 34.26 -3.41
CA THR A 25 -8.53 33.47 -4.64
C THR A 25 -9.80 32.63 -4.59
N SER A 26 -10.18 32.03 -5.72
CA SER A 26 -11.22 30.99 -5.78
C SER A 26 -10.59 29.59 -5.79
N PHE A 27 -9.56 29.36 -4.98
CA PHE A 27 -8.85 28.07 -4.91
C PHE A 27 -9.29 27.24 -3.71
N LEU A 28 -9.39 25.93 -3.93
CA LEU A 28 -9.61 24.95 -2.87
C LEU A 28 -8.47 23.95 -2.77
N VAL A 29 -8.06 23.64 -1.55
CA VAL A 29 -7.06 22.61 -1.25
C VAL A 29 -7.76 21.46 -0.52
N ASP A 30 -7.61 20.23 -1.03
CA ASP A 30 -8.18 18.99 -0.46
C ASP A 30 -9.69 19.09 -0.17
N GLY A 31 -10.40 19.93 -0.94
CA GLY A 31 -11.76 20.39 -0.66
C GLY A 31 -12.83 19.77 -1.54
N PHE A 32 -12.60 18.59 -2.13
CA PHE A 32 -13.44 17.99 -3.17
C PHE A 32 -14.89 17.75 -2.76
N LYS A 33 -15.13 17.40 -1.49
CA LYS A 33 -16.48 17.29 -0.89
C LYS A 33 -17.28 18.59 -0.98
N TYR A 34 -16.59 19.73 -1.06
CA TYR A 34 -17.17 21.06 -1.11
C TYR A 34 -17.10 21.70 -2.50
N ALA A 35 -16.67 20.93 -3.51
CA ALA A 35 -16.56 21.39 -4.88
C ALA A 35 -17.89 21.89 -5.44
N ARG A 36 -17.82 22.97 -6.21
CA ARG A 36 -19.00 23.65 -6.79
C ARG A 36 -18.56 24.56 -7.94
N PRO A 37 -19.48 24.96 -8.85
CA PRO A 37 -19.19 25.98 -9.85
C PRO A 37 -18.67 27.28 -9.22
N GLY A 38 -17.77 27.97 -9.91
CA GLY A 38 -17.15 29.22 -9.44
C GLY A 38 -15.86 29.05 -8.63
N ILE A 39 -15.34 27.83 -8.51
CA ILE A 39 -13.97 27.56 -8.04
C ILE A 39 -13.07 27.48 -9.26
N ASP A 40 -12.00 28.26 -9.28
CA ASP A 40 -11.10 28.40 -10.44
C ASP A 40 -10.12 27.23 -10.54
N ALA A 41 -9.64 26.74 -9.40
CA ALA A 41 -8.66 25.66 -9.34
C ALA A 41 -8.80 24.83 -8.05
N TYR A 42 -8.58 23.52 -8.20
CA TYR A 42 -8.56 22.56 -7.11
C TYR A 42 -7.15 22.05 -6.93
N PHE A 43 -6.68 21.96 -5.70
CA PHE A 43 -5.36 21.43 -5.37
C PHE A 43 -5.52 20.18 -4.52
N LEU A 44 -4.76 19.13 -4.83
CA LEU A 44 -4.69 17.91 -4.03
C LEU A 44 -3.27 17.74 -3.50
N THR A 45 -3.12 17.77 -2.19
CA THR A 45 -1.81 17.64 -1.53
C THR A 45 -1.27 16.22 -1.64
N HIS A 46 -2.13 15.21 -1.52
CA HIS A 46 -1.80 13.80 -1.65
C HIS A 46 -3.05 12.91 -1.75
N ALA A 47 -2.90 11.66 -2.18
CA ALA A 47 -4.02 10.76 -2.47
C ALA A 47 -4.40 9.82 -1.29
N HIS A 48 -4.62 10.38 -0.10
CA HIS A 48 -5.35 9.68 0.97
C HIS A 48 -6.86 9.96 0.90
N ALA A 49 -7.65 9.00 1.38
CA ALA A 49 -9.10 8.98 1.16
C ALA A 49 -9.85 10.18 1.78
N ASP A 50 -9.39 10.66 2.93
CA ASP A 50 -9.94 11.82 3.62
C ASP A 50 -9.68 13.15 2.87
N HIS A 51 -8.65 13.19 2.03
CA HIS A 51 -8.32 14.34 1.17
C HIS A 51 -8.95 14.25 -0.22
N THR A 52 -9.22 13.04 -0.72
CA THR A 52 -9.93 12.82 -2.00
C THR A 52 -11.44 12.64 -1.84
N THR A 53 -11.98 12.79 -0.63
CA THR A 53 -13.42 12.63 -0.38
C THR A 53 -14.22 13.60 -1.25
N GLY A 54 -15.10 13.07 -2.12
CA GLY A 54 -15.90 13.83 -3.07
C GLY A 54 -15.33 13.88 -4.50
N LEU A 55 -14.09 13.42 -4.70
CA LEU A 55 -13.51 13.25 -6.03
C LEU A 55 -14.01 11.93 -6.65
N THR A 56 -14.41 11.97 -7.92
CA THR A 56 -14.99 10.83 -8.64
C THR A 56 -14.42 10.75 -10.05
N LYS A 57 -14.56 9.60 -10.73
CA LYS A 57 -14.19 9.45 -12.15
C LYS A 57 -14.87 10.46 -13.08
N ASP A 58 -16.10 10.88 -12.76
CA ASP A 58 -16.91 11.81 -13.56
C ASP A 58 -16.60 13.29 -13.25
N TRP A 59 -15.44 13.57 -12.65
CA TRP A 59 -15.02 14.92 -12.27
C TRP A 59 -15.00 15.87 -13.47
N SER A 60 -15.68 17.00 -13.33
CA SER A 60 -15.82 18.01 -14.40
C SER A 60 -15.93 19.45 -13.88
N LEU A 61 -15.62 19.68 -12.60
CA LEU A 61 -15.83 20.98 -11.94
C LEU A 61 -14.65 21.95 -12.07
N GLY A 62 -13.50 21.50 -12.58
CA GLY A 62 -12.33 22.33 -12.79
C GLY A 62 -11.01 21.54 -12.81
N PRO A 63 -9.88 22.20 -13.10
CA PRO A 63 -8.57 21.57 -13.10
C PRO A 63 -8.13 21.19 -11.67
N ILE A 64 -7.51 20.01 -11.55
CA ILE A 64 -6.90 19.50 -10.32
C ILE A 64 -5.39 19.61 -10.46
N TYR A 65 -4.76 20.35 -9.57
CA TYR A 65 -3.32 20.54 -9.49
C TYR A 65 -2.74 19.68 -8.37
N CYS A 66 -1.76 18.84 -8.70
CA CYS A 66 -1.11 17.96 -7.74
C CYS A 66 0.28 17.54 -8.21
N SER A 67 0.99 16.75 -7.41
CA SER A 67 2.24 16.11 -7.85
C SER A 67 1.99 15.02 -8.90
N GLU A 68 3.05 14.61 -9.60
CA GLU A 68 3.00 13.56 -10.61
C GLU A 68 2.53 12.21 -10.05
N ILE A 69 3.06 11.79 -8.91
CA ILE A 69 2.67 10.53 -8.26
C ILE A 69 1.19 10.57 -7.87
N THR A 70 0.72 11.70 -7.32
CA THR A 70 -0.69 11.89 -6.99
C THR A 70 -1.58 11.85 -8.23
N ALA A 71 -1.15 12.47 -9.34
CA ALA A 71 -1.88 12.44 -10.61
C ALA A 71 -2.08 11.00 -11.12
N ARG A 72 -0.99 10.22 -11.16
CA ARG A 72 -1.02 8.80 -11.55
C ARG A 72 -1.95 8.00 -10.65
N HIS A 73 -1.90 8.24 -9.33
CA HIS A 73 -2.76 7.55 -8.36
C HIS A 73 -4.24 7.85 -8.59
N ILE A 74 -4.67 9.11 -8.66
CA ILE A 74 -6.09 9.44 -8.82
C ILE A 74 -6.64 9.00 -10.19
N THR A 75 -5.81 8.99 -11.23
CA THR A 75 -6.21 8.43 -12.53
C THR A 75 -6.36 6.91 -12.48
N ALA A 76 -5.42 6.20 -11.85
CA ALA A 76 -5.46 4.73 -11.80
C ALA A 76 -6.49 4.17 -10.81
N VAL A 77 -6.66 4.81 -9.65
CA VAL A 77 -7.47 4.29 -8.54
C VAL A 77 -8.87 4.90 -8.52
N ILE A 78 -9.00 6.20 -8.74
CA ILE A 78 -10.31 6.89 -8.73
C ILE A 78 -10.91 6.94 -10.14
N GLY A 79 -10.08 6.88 -11.19
CA GLY A 79 -10.52 6.95 -12.59
C GLY A 79 -10.70 8.38 -13.10
N VAL A 80 -10.08 9.38 -12.45
CA VAL A 80 -10.16 10.77 -12.90
C VAL A 80 -9.51 10.90 -14.28
N HIS A 81 -10.25 11.47 -15.23
CA HIS A 81 -9.77 11.64 -16.59
C HIS A 81 -8.53 12.57 -16.61
N PRO A 82 -7.42 12.18 -17.28
CA PRO A 82 -6.16 12.95 -17.28
C PRO A 82 -6.30 14.41 -17.73
N ALA A 83 -7.27 14.72 -18.61
CA ALA A 83 -7.51 16.10 -19.06
C ALA A 83 -7.93 17.06 -17.94
N HIS A 84 -8.37 16.55 -16.79
CA HIS A 84 -8.69 17.36 -15.61
C HIS A 84 -7.54 17.46 -14.62
N VAL A 85 -6.42 16.78 -14.85
CA VAL A 85 -5.29 16.72 -13.92
C VAL A 85 -4.11 17.46 -14.50
N THR A 86 -3.56 18.41 -13.74
CA THR A 86 -2.38 19.20 -14.09
C THR A 86 -1.29 18.93 -13.06
N VAL A 87 -0.14 18.43 -13.52
CA VAL A 87 1.01 18.17 -12.65
C VAL A 87 1.71 19.49 -12.35
N LEU A 88 1.89 19.77 -11.06
CA LEU A 88 2.74 20.87 -10.60
C LEU A 88 4.21 20.47 -10.75
N PRO A 89 5.08 21.35 -11.28
CA PRO A 89 6.49 21.06 -11.36
C PRO A 89 7.10 20.95 -9.97
N SER A 90 8.09 20.08 -9.85
CA SER A 90 8.90 19.96 -8.63
C SER A 90 9.86 21.14 -8.54
N GLU A 91 9.90 21.81 -7.40
CA GLU A 91 10.88 22.86 -7.07
C GLU A 91 10.85 24.13 -7.95
N ASP A 92 9.79 24.29 -8.75
CA ASP A 92 9.49 25.50 -9.54
C ASP A 92 8.07 26.00 -9.31
N SER A 93 7.79 27.22 -9.76
CA SER A 93 6.46 27.84 -9.67
C SER A 93 5.77 27.94 -11.02
N VAL A 94 4.46 27.75 -11.03
CA VAL A 94 3.57 28.00 -12.17
C VAL A 94 2.60 29.11 -11.85
N GLU A 95 2.11 29.80 -12.87
CA GLU A 95 1.02 30.76 -12.70
C GLU A 95 -0.33 30.05 -12.85
N VAL A 96 -1.20 30.19 -11.84
CA VAL A 96 -2.58 29.73 -11.88
C VAL A 96 -3.45 30.93 -11.57
N CYS A 97 -4.27 31.38 -12.52
CA CYS A 97 -5.18 32.52 -12.36
C CYS A 97 -4.49 33.77 -11.74
N GLY A 98 -3.29 34.12 -12.21
CA GLY A 98 -2.49 35.23 -11.68
C GLY A 98 -1.77 34.98 -10.35
N VAL A 99 -1.92 33.81 -9.74
CA VAL A 99 -1.25 33.43 -8.50
C VAL A 99 -0.04 32.56 -8.83
N SER A 100 1.13 32.89 -8.28
CA SER A 100 2.30 32.02 -8.38
C SER A 100 2.16 30.87 -7.39
N VAL A 101 2.05 29.64 -7.91
CA VAL A 101 1.88 28.42 -7.14
C VAL A 101 3.10 27.53 -7.32
N ALA A 102 3.69 27.08 -6.22
CA ALA A 102 4.76 26.09 -6.23
C ALA A 102 4.41 24.92 -5.30
N SER A 103 5.09 23.79 -5.52
CA SER A 103 4.97 22.61 -4.66
C SER A 103 6.35 22.10 -4.24
N THR A 104 6.43 21.55 -3.04
CA THR A 104 7.64 20.89 -2.51
C THR A 104 7.25 19.69 -1.66
N ASP A 105 8.17 18.77 -1.42
CA ASP A 105 7.92 17.52 -0.69
C ASP A 105 7.37 17.78 0.73
N ALA A 106 6.35 17.01 1.12
CA ALA A 106 5.77 17.03 2.47
C ALA A 106 6.34 15.93 3.39
N ASN A 107 7.16 15.02 2.85
CA ASN A 107 7.78 13.91 3.57
C ASN A 107 6.78 13.00 4.32
N HIS A 108 5.54 12.92 3.81
CA HIS A 108 4.44 12.13 4.38
C HIS A 108 4.31 10.75 3.72
N CYS A 109 3.67 10.70 2.55
CA CYS A 109 3.57 9.54 1.66
C CYS A 109 4.14 9.89 0.28
N PRO A 110 4.39 8.91 -0.61
CA PRO A 110 4.80 9.21 -1.97
C PRO A 110 3.83 10.16 -2.67
N GLY A 111 4.36 11.19 -3.32
CA GLY A 111 3.57 12.23 -3.99
C GLY A 111 3.00 13.32 -3.08
N ALA A 112 3.17 13.24 -1.75
CA ALA A 112 2.67 14.27 -0.86
C ALA A 112 3.45 15.58 -0.97
N VAL A 113 2.74 16.70 -1.13
CA VAL A 113 3.34 18.02 -1.30
C VAL A 113 2.79 19.05 -0.33
N GLN A 114 3.67 19.96 0.08
CA GLN A 114 3.31 21.27 0.60
C GLN A 114 3.05 22.20 -0.59
N LEU A 115 2.02 23.04 -0.48
CA LEU A 115 1.63 23.99 -1.52
C LEU A 115 1.97 25.42 -1.07
N LEU A 116 2.53 26.20 -1.98
CA LEU A 116 3.05 27.53 -1.73
C LEU A 116 2.37 28.51 -2.68
N PHE A 117 1.65 29.49 -2.14
CA PHE A 117 0.86 30.45 -2.91
C PHE A 117 1.36 31.88 -2.70
N LYS A 118 1.81 32.54 -3.76
CA LYS A 118 2.16 33.97 -3.74
C LYS A 118 1.17 34.74 -4.61
N LEU A 119 0.36 35.57 -3.97
CA LEU A 119 -0.67 36.37 -4.63
C LEU A 119 -0.07 37.64 -5.28
N PRO A 120 -0.78 38.24 -6.26
CA PRO A 120 -0.37 39.50 -6.90
C PRO A 120 -0.17 40.67 -5.91
N ASP A 121 -0.94 40.68 -4.82
CA ASP A 121 -0.85 41.71 -3.78
C ASP A 121 0.33 41.52 -2.81
N GLY A 122 1.14 40.49 -3.03
CA GLY A 122 2.34 40.18 -2.24
C GLY A 122 2.10 39.23 -1.08
N ARG A 123 0.84 38.88 -0.75
CA ARG A 123 0.55 37.91 0.32
C ARG A 123 1.07 36.52 -0.05
N ARG A 124 1.58 35.81 0.96
CA ARG A 124 2.19 34.49 0.85
C ARG A 124 1.52 33.52 1.79
N PHE A 125 1.07 32.39 1.26
CA PHE A 125 0.44 31.33 2.05
C PHE A 125 1.17 30.00 1.84
N VAL A 126 1.29 29.24 2.92
CA VAL A 126 1.85 27.88 2.91
C VAL A 126 0.78 26.93 3.40
N HIS A 127 0.47 25.90 2.61
CA HIS A 127 -0.38 24.80 3.04
C HIS A 127 0.46 23.54 3.16
N SER A 128 0.62 23.01 4.38
CA SER A 128 1.50 21.85 4.60
C SER A 128 0.97 20.57 3.98
N GLY A 129 -0.36 20.49 3.74
CA GLY A 129 -1.02 19.19 3.61
C GLY A 129 -0.82 18.38 4.89
N ASP A 130 -0.86 17.06 4.77
CA ASP A 130 -0.28 16.20 5.80
C ASP A 130 1.24 16.19 5.62
N MET A 131 2.00 16.43 6.69
CA MET A 131 3.45 16.55 6.58
C MET A 131 4.18 15.92 7.76
N ARG A 132 5.41 15.47 7.49
CA ARG A 132 6.35 15.15 8.55
C ARG A 132 7.58 16.02 8.42
N PHE A 133 7.79 16.91 9.38
CA PHE A 133 8.95 17.79 9.38
C PHE A 133 10.27 17.02 9.20
N HIS A 134 11.16 17.56 8.37
CA HIS A 134 12.51 17.09 8.17
C HIS A 134 13.47 18.27 8.13
N ASP A 135 14.68 18.11 8.65
CA ASP A 135 15.65 19.21 8.72
C ASP A 135 16.00 19.81 7.35
N ALA A 136 15.95 18.99 6.29
CA ALA A 136 16.16 19.43 4.91
C ALA A 136 15.19 20.55 4.46
N PHE A 137 14.01 20.67 5.09
CA PHE A 137 13.09 21.77 4.82
C PHE A 137 13.68 23.13 5.19
N ARG A 138 14.61 23.18 6.15
CA ARG A 138 15.30 24.43 6.50
C ARG A 138 16.22 24.93 5.40
N SER A 139 16.67 24.07 4.50
CA SER A 139 17.51 24.43 3.34
C SER A 139 16.74 24.46 2.02
N ASN A 140 15.47 24.05 2.00
CA ASN A 140 14.65 24.07 0.78
C ASN A 140 14.43 25.52 0.30
N ARG A 141 14.85 25.80 -0.95
CA ARG A 141 14.82 27.14 -1.55
C ARG A 141 13.42 27.75 -1.58
N LEU A 142 12.42 26.97 -2.00
CA LEU A 142 11.04 27.46 -2.08
C LEU A 142 10.52 27.80 -0.68
N LEU A 143 10.69 26.93 0.31
CA LEU A 143 10.27 27.19 1.68
C LEU A 143 10.99 28.41 2.29
N GLN A 144 12.27 28.62 1.97
CA GLN A 144 12.98 29.84 2.39
C GLN A 144 12.33 31.11 1.85
N SER A 145 11.86 31.11 0.60
CA SER A 145 11.19 32.27 -0.01
C SER A 145 9.82 32.59 0.63
N PHE A 146 9.26 31.65 1.40
CA PHE A 146 8.01 31.79 2.14
C PHE A 146 8.21 32.06 3.64
N ARG A 147 9.45 32.32 4.10
CA ARG A 147 9.66 32.81 5.47
C ARG A 147 8.91 34.13 5.69
N GLY A 148 8.15 34.19 6.79
CA GLY A 148 7.23 35.29 7.07
C GLY A 148 5.96 35.25 6.22
N ALA A 149 5.51 34.06 5.80
CA ALA A 149 4.21 33.88 5.19
C ALA A 149 3.09 34.46 6.07
N ASP A 150 2.11 35.09 5.43
CA ASP A 150 0.96 35.71 6.08
C ASP A 150 0.01 34.67 6.68
N ARG A 151 0.05 33.43 6.16
CA ARG A 151 -0.71 32.29 6.71
C ARG A 151 0.00 30.98 6.48
N LEU A 152 -0.04 30.13 7.51
CA LEU A 152 0.35 28.73 7.46
C LEU A 152 -0.87 27.87 7.80
N TYR A 153 -1.25 26.99 6.88
CA TYR A 153 -2.16 25.88 7.15
C TYR A 153 -1.30 24.71 7.57
N LEU A 154 -1.43 24.30 8.83
CA LEU A 154 -0.52 23.37 9.48
C LEU A 154 -1.21 22.05 9.81
N ASP A 155 -0.57 20.94 9.44
CA ASP A 155 -0.87 19.62 9.96
C ASP A 155 -0.66 19.61 11.47
N THR A 156 -1.76 19.47 12.20
CA THR A 156 -1.80 19.47 13.67
C THR A 156 -2.12 18.10 14.25
N THR A 157 -2.04 17.03 13.44
CA THR A 157 -2.38 15.64 13.83
C THR A 157 -1.76 15.24 15.18
N TYR A 158 -0.50 15.63 15.40
CA TYR A 158 0.24 15.35 16.63
C TYR A 158 0.67 16.61 17.39
N CYS A 159 -0.11 17.69 17.35
CA CYS A 159 0.20 18.96 18.03
C CYS A 159 -0.06 18.89 19.55
N HIS A 160 0.50 17.88 20.23
CA HIS A 160 0.47 17.74 21.68
C HIS A 160 1.76 17.07 22.18
N PRO A 161 2.41 17.57 23.24
CA PRO A 161 3.69 17.02 23.75
C PRO A 161 3.69 15.55 24.17
N ARG A 162 2.52 14.91 24.25
CA ARG A 162 2.38 13.49 24.61
C ARG A 162 2.77 12.57 23.45
N HIS A 163 2.77 13.12 22.24
CA HIS A 163 3.06 12.39 21.02
C HIS A 163 4.57 12.38 20.80
N VAL A 164 5.23 11.42 21.43
CA VAL A 164 6.66 11.14 21.26
C VAL A 164 6.79 9.83 20.50
N PHE A 165 7.54 9.85 19.40
CA PHE A 165 7.71 8.70 18.51
C PHE A 165 9.18 8.46 18.23
N ALA A 166 9.54 7.20 18.02
CA ALA A 166 10.85 6.84 17.50
C ALA A 166 11.03 7.38 16.06
N SER A 167 12.30 7.47 15.63
CA SER A 167 12.60 7.85 14.25
C SER A 167 12.01 6.83 13.28
N ARG A 168 11.65 7.32 12.09
CA ARG A 168 11.08 6.52 11.01
C ARG A 168 12.03 5.38 10.62
N GLU A 169 13.33 5.67 10.58
CA GLU A 169 14.41 4.71 10.34
C GLU A 169 14.46 3.62 11.42
N SER A 170 14.38 4.00 12.70
CA SER A 170 14.40 3.03 13.80
C SER A 170 13.18 2.13 13.79
N CYS A 171 11.99 2.66 13.48
CA CYS A 171 10.78 1.85 13.35
C CYS A 171 10.89 0.85 12.20
N VAL A 172 11.36 1.30 11.03
CA VAL A 172 11.53 0.46 9.83
C VAL A 172 12.53 -0.66 10.10
N ARG A 173 13.68 -0.32 10.69
CA ARG A 173 14.72 -1.29 11.08
C ARG A 173 14.18 -2.32 12.05
N TYR A 174 13.53 -1.85 13.12
CA TYR A 174 12.93 -2.72 14.12
C TYR A 174 11.93 -3.71 13.50
N VAL A 175 11.00 -3.24 12.65
CA VAL A 175 10.02 -4.13 12.01
C VAL A 175 10.73 -5.17 11.14
N ALA A 176 11.70 -4.76 10.31
CA ALA A 176 12.42 -5.69 9.45
C ALA A 176 13.20 -6.76 10.25
N GLU A 177 13.86 -6.36 11.33
CA GLU A 177 14.56 -7.28 12.24
C GLU A 177 13.61 -8.25 12.93
N GLN A 178 12.46 -7.77 13.43
CA GLN A 178 11.47 -8.66 14.06
C GLN A 178 10.88 -9.67 13.07
N VAL A 179 10.57 -9.24 11.84
CA VAL A 179 10.08 -10.17 10.81
C VAL A 179 11.10 -11.26 10.52
N LYS A 180 12.38 -10.88 10.35
CA LYS A 180 13.46 -11.85 10.14
C LYS A 180 13.56 -12.85 11.29
N LEU A 181 13.60 -12.36 12.53
CA LEU A 181 13.73 -13.20 13.72
C LEU A 181 12.56 -14.17 13.87
N GLU A 182 11.32 -13.74 13.64
CA GLU A 182 10.16 -14.62 13.78
C GLU A 182 10.12 -15.71 12.69
N LEU A 183 10.59 -15.40 11.47
CA LEU A 183 10.75 -16.41 10.42
C LEU A 183 11.83 -17.45 10.77
N GLU A 184 12.97 -17.00 11.29
CA GLU A 184 14.06 -17.89 11.75
C GLU A 184 13.60 -18.78 12.92
N ARG A 185 12.83 -18.24 13.87
CA ARG A 185 12.25 -19.00 14.99
C ARG A 185 11.22 -20.01 14.52
N GLY A 186 10.41 -19.67 13.52
CA GLY A 186 9.46 -20.58 12.90
C GLY A 186 10.15 -21.77 12.25
N ALA A 187 11.22 -21.50 11.47
CA ALA A 187 12.02 -22.53 10.83
C ALA A 187 12.67 -23.48 11.86
N GLY A 188 13.24 -22.94 12.95
CA GLY A 188 13.85 -23.75 14.01
C GLY A 188 12.88 -24.60 14.84
N LYS A 189 11.58 -24.28 14.83
CA LYS A 189 10.54 -25.13 15.44
C LYS A 189 10.13 -26.26 14.53
N ALA A 190 9.97 -26.00 13.23
CA ALA A 190 9.67 -27.04 12.26
C ALA A 190 10.74 -28.17 12.26
N THR A 191 12.01 -27.80 12.40
CA THR A 191 13.10 -28.79 12.49
C THR A 191 13.12 -29.58 13.81
N ALA A 192 12.56 -29.04 14.90
CA ALA A 192 12.51 -29.72 16.18
C ALA A 192 11.31 -30.68 16.28
N ASP A 193 10.19 -30.33 15.65
CA ASP A 193 9.00 -31.18 15.57
C ASP A 193 9.20 -32.37 14.59
N ASP A 194 10.11 -32.25 13.61
CA ASP A 194 10.50 -33.33 12.69
C ASP A 194 11.51 -34.34 13.30
N GLU A 195 12.18 -34.02 14.41
CA GLU A 195 13.15 -34.91 15.08
C GLU A 195 12.54 -35.80 16.19
N GLU A 196 11.26 -35.63 16.55
CA GLU A 196 10.54 -36.50 17.51
C GLU A 196 9.67 -37.57 16.79
N LEU A 197 10.23 -38.37 15.89
CA LEU A 197 9.64 -39.64 15.43
C LEU A 197 10.72 -40.68 15.13
N ASP A 198 11.35 -41.20 16.18
CA ASP A 198 11.86 -42.57 16.19
C ASP A 198 11.92 -43.04 17.65
N PHE A 199 10.79 -43.54 18.15
CA PHE A 199 10.74 -44.37 19.35
C PHE A 199 10.38 -45.79 18.94
N ASP A 200 11.44 -46.60 18.91
CA ASP A 200 11.52 -48.03 19.14
C ASP A 200 10.38 -48.58 20.03
N GLU A 201 9.56 -49.48 19.47
CA GLU A 201 8.76 -50.43 20.24
C GLU A 201 9.30 -51.84 19.95
N GLY A 202 10.09 -52.33 20.91
CA GLY A 202 10.46 -53.73 20.99
C GLY A 202 9.50 -54.55 21.86
N ALA A 203 9.48 -55.85 21.52
CA ALA A 203 8.94 -57.02 22.22
C ALA A 203 7.51 -57.44 21.76
N ASP A 204 7.17 -58.72 21.54
CA ASP A 204 7.83 -60.00 21.82
C ASP A 204 7.11 -61.17 21.07
N ASP A 205 7.83 -62.29 20.95
CA ASP A 205 7.41 -63.68 20.76
C ASP A 205 7.39 -64.39 19.38
N GLU A 206 7.95 -65.60 19.47
CA GLU A 206 8.50 -66.53 18.50
C GLU A 206 7.44 -67.36 17.74
N VAL A 207 7.69 -67.71 16.47
CA VAL A 207 7.54 -69.08 15.94
C VAL A 207 8.48 -69.29 14.73
N GLU A 208 9.29 -70.36 14.80
CA GLU A 208 10.16 -70.88 13.74
C GLU A 208 9.37 -71.41 12.53
N ASN A 209 9.89 -71.24 11.30
CA ASN A 209 10.08 -72.37 10.40
C ASN A 209 11.03 -72.09 9.23
N GLU A 210 11.72 -73.15 8.85
CA GLU A 210 12.87 -73.19 7.95
C GLU A 210 12.55 -73.04 6.44
N ALA A 211 13.64 -72.74 5.72
CA ALA A 211 14.06 -73.35 4.46
C ALA A 211 13.96 -72.53 3.15
N ARG A 212 15.17 -72.24 2.64
CA ARG A 212 15.68 -72.43 1.27
C ARG A 212 15.10 -71.60 0.12
N GLY A 213 16.02 -71.05 -0.67
CA GLY A 213 15.89 -71.02 -2.12
C GLY A 213 16.32 -69.71 -2.78
N GLU A 214 17.55 -69.70 -3.28
CA GLU A 214 18.01 -68.85 -4.37
C GLU A 214 17.04 -68.96 -5.58
N ASP A 215 16.77 -67.90 -6.33
CA ASP A 215 17.35 -67.76 -7.68
C ASP A 215 16.92 -66.48 -8.42
N PHE A 216 17.81 -66.12 -9.33
CA PHE A 216 17.83 -65.06 -10.32
C PHE A 216 16.80 -65.31 -11.45
N ALA A 217 16.14 -64.26 -11.98
CA ALA A 217 15.85 -64.08 -13.43
C ALA A 217 14.89 -62.91 -13.74
N GLN A 218 15.41 -61.90 -14.44
CA GLN A 218 14.71 -61.19 -15.53
C GLN A 218 14.80 -62.05 -16.81
N PRO A 219 14.31 -61.59 -17.99
CA PRO A 219 13.01 -61.04 -18.38
C PRO A 219 12.47 -61.79 -19.62
N SER A 220 11.23 -61.56 -20.08
CA SER A 220 10.94 -61.76 -21.51
C SER A 220 9.75 -60.94 -22.03
N GLN A 221 9.92 -60.59 -23.30
CA GLN A 221 9.16 -59.67 -24.13
C GLN A 221 7.95 -60.33 -24.82
N ALA A 222 7.25 -59.48 -25.58
CA ALA A 222 6.40 -59.74 -26.75
C ALA A 222 4.92 -60.01 -26.50
N ALA A 223 3.99 -59.70 -27.40
CA ALA A 223 3.85 -58.69 -28.46
C ALA A 223 2.41 -58.87 -28.99
N ALA A 224 1.84 -57.78 -29.49
CA ALA A 224 0.83 -57.69 -30.56
C ALA A 224 -0.58 -58.27 -30.37
N GLY A 225 -1.58 -57.47 -30.73
CA GLY A 225 -2.92 -57.94 -31.08
C GLY A 225 -3.99 -56.84 -31.05
N ALA A 226 -4.34 -56.32 -32.23
CA ALA A 226 -5.27 -55.22 -32.46
C ALA A 226 -6.76 -55.62 -32.36
N SER A 227 -7.65 -54.68 -31.99
CA SER A 227 -8.81 -54.24 -32.80
C SER A 227 -9.78 -53.35 -31.99
N ALA A 228 -10.59 -52.59 -32.73
CA ALA A 228 -11.31 -51.37 -32.38
C ALA A 228 -12.60 -51.55 -31.55
N SER A 229 -13.02 -50.50 -30.82
CA SER A 229 -14.14 -49.60 -31.16
C SER A 229 -14.61 -48.79 -29.94
N ASP A 230 -15.25 -47.66 -30.26
CA ASP A 230 -15.70 -46.51 -29.47
C ASP A 230 -16.45 -46.79 -28.14
N GLU A 231 -16.20 -45.99 -27.09
CA GLU A 231 -17.04 -44.86 -26.64
C GLU A 231 -16.67 -44.37 -25.21
N ALA A 232 -16.65 -43.04 -25.08
CA ALA A 232 -16.80 -42.16 -23.90
C ALA A 232 -16.52 -42.68 -22.47
N ASP A 233 -15.55 -42.07 -21.76
CA ASP A 233 -15.77 -41.51 -20.40
C ASP A 233 -14.65 -40.55 -19.98
N ALA A 234 -14.98 -39.66 -19.05
CA ALA A 234 -14.30 -38.46 -18.58
C ALA A 234 -12.78 -38.58 -18.35
N SER A 235 -12.03 -37.65 -18.95
CA SER A 235 -10.65 -37.37 -18.57
C SER A 235 -10.63 -36.78 -17.16
N VAL A 236 -10.20 -37.60 -16.21
CA VAL A 236 -9.57 -37.17 -14.96
C VAL A 236 -8.43 -36.23 -15.34
N VAL A 237 -8.65 -34.93 -15.13
CA VAL A 237 -7.56 -33.95 -15.07
C VAL A 237 -6.76 -34.31 -13.84
N ASP A 238 -5.59 -34.90 -14.07
CA ASP A 238 -4.56 -35.09 -13.05
C ASP A 238 -4.18 -33.68 -12.56
N GLU A 239 -4.71 -33.31 -11.40
CA GLU A 239 -4.33 -32.07 -10.72
C GLU A 239 -2.84 -32.21 -10.40
N PRO A 240 -1.96 -31.34 -10.95
CA PRO A 240 -0.54 -31.45 -10.63
C PRO A 240 -0.40 -31.28 -9.11
N PRO A 241 0.47 -32.07 -8.45
CA PRO A 241 0.61 -32.00 -7.00
C PRO A 241 1.01 -30.57 -6.63
N SER A 242 0.06 -29.82 -6.08
CA SER A 242 0.35 -28.52 -5.50
C SER A 242 1.15 -28.81 -4.25
N THR A 243 2.48 -28.81 -4.39
CA THR A 243 3.40 -28.73 -3.27
C THR A 243 3.24 -27.34 -2.67
N SER A 244 2.13 -27.14 -1.96
CA SER A 244 1.88 -25.93 -1.17
C SER A 244 3.00 -25.90 -0.15
N ALA A 245 3.97 -25.00 -0.31
CA ALA A 245 4.98 -24.78 0.70
C ALA A 245 4.27 -24.44 2.01
N SER A 246 4.34 -25.35 2.99
CA SER A 246 3.78 -25.11 4.31
C SER A 246 4.75 -24.26 5.13
N PHE A 247 4.32 -23.07 5.51
CA PHE A 247 5.14 -22.18 6.33
C PHE A 247 4.77 -22.34 7.80
N ALA A 248 5.77 -22.57 8.66
CA ALA A 248 5.56 -22.62 10.12
C ALA A 248 5.09 -21.28 10.70
N VAL A 249 5.42 -20.16 10.03
CA VAL A 249 5.04 -18.81 10.43
C VAL A 249 4.61 -18.03 9.18
N LEU A 250 3.45 -17.36 9.27
CA LEU A 250 2.97 -16.39 8.29
C LEU A 250 3.06 -14.98 8.87
N VAL A 251 3.71 -14.07 8.15
CA VAL A 251 3.83 -12.65 8.51
C VAL A 251 2.92 -11.82 7.62
N VAL A 252 2.00 -11.07 8.24
CA VAL A 252 1.06 -10.21 7.53
C VAL A 252 1.41 -8.75 7.77
N ILE A 253 1.74 -8.00 6.71
CA ILE A 253 2.07 -6.57 6.73
C ILE A 253 0.92 -5.80 6.09
N ALA A 254 0.17 -5.06 6.88
CA ALA A 254 -0.96 -4.29 6.39
C ALA A 254 -0.59 -2.86 6.00
N THR A 255 -0.94 -2.47 4.78
CA THR A 255 -0.71 -1.12 4.24
C THR A 255 -1.99 -0.53 3.64
N TYR A 256 -1.97 0.78 3.37
CA TYR A 256 -3.01 1.46 2.59
C TYR A 256 -2.73 1.31 1.09
N SER A 257 -3.42 2.07 0.24
CA SER A 257 -3.09 2.14 -1.19
C SER A 257 -1.76 2.88 -1.47
N LEU A 258 -1.38 3.82 -0.59
CA LEU A 258 -0.11 4.55 -0.62
C LEU A 258 0.46 4.64 0.80
N GLY A 259 1.79 4.65 0.89
CA GLY A 259 2.55 4.83 2.12
C GLY A 259 3.06 3.53 2.73
N LYS A 260 4.18 3.68 3.46
CA LYS A 260 4.90 2.62 4.20
C LYS A 260 5.67 1.62 3.32
N GLU A 261 5.88 1.91 2.04
CA GLU A 261 6.67 1.11 1.09
C GLU A 261 8.10 0.86 1.61
N ARG A 262 8.66 1.81 2.37
CA ARG A 262 9.95 1.66 3.05
C ARG A 262 10.00 0.47 4.01
N VAL A 263 8.88 0.10 4.64
CA VAL A 263 8.80 -1.09 5.49
C VAL A 263 8.91 -2.36 4.64
N LEU A 264 8.15 -2.43 3.53
CA LEU A 264 8.18 -3.56 2.60
C LEU A 264 9.60 -3.76 2.03
N ALA A 265 10.22 -2.68 1.55
CA ALA A 265 11.58 -2.73 1.02
C ALA A 265 12.61 -3.15 2.09
N ALA A 266 12.46 -2.68 3.34
CA ALA A 266 13.37 -3.07 4.42
C ALA A 266 13.20 -4.53 4.85
N VAL A 267 11.95 -5.03 4.90
CA VAL A 267 11.67 -6.43 5.18
C VAL A 267 12.28 -7.32 4.09
N HIS A 268 12.03 -7.00 2.81
CA HIS A 268 12.65 -7.73 1.69
C HIS A 268 14.18 -7.76 1.79
N ARG A 269 14.83 -6.63 2.08
CA ARG A 269 16.30 -6.59 2.25
C ARG A 269 16.79 -7.41 3.44
N ALA A 270 16.04 -7.43 4.55
CA ALA A 270 16.45 -8.14 5.75
C ALA A 270 16.30 -9.67 5.62
N THR A 271 15.25 -10.12 4.96
CA THR A 271 14.92 -11.55 4.82
C THR A 271 15.45 -12.18 3.53
N GLY A 272 15.69 -11.38 2.49
CA GLY A 272 16.00 -11.86 1.13
C GLY A 272 14.78 -12.42 0.38
N LEU A 273 13.59 -12.42 1.01
CA LEU A 273 12.37 -13.00 0.44
C LEU A 273 11.55 -11.93 -0.27
N LYS A 274 10.89 -12.31 -1.37
CA LYS A 274 9.83 -11.49 -1.95
C LYS A 274 8.63 -11.42 -1.03
N ILE A 275 7.80 -10.40 -1.19
CA ILE A 275 6.59 -10.19 -0.40
C ILE A 275 5.38 -10.40 -1.31
N TYR A 276 4.46 -11.28 -0.91
CA TYR A 276 3.23 -11.49 -1.64
C TYR A 276 2.39 -10.20 -1.62
N ALA A 277 1.84 -9.82 -2.77
CA ALA A 277 0.81 -8.81 -2.87
C ALA A 277 -0.20 -9.19 -3.97
N LYS A 278 -1.46 -8.77 -3.82
CA LYS A 278 -2.48 -8.95 -4.87
C LYS A 278 -1.98 -8.33 -6.19
N PRO A 279 -2.27 -8.94 -7.36
CA PRO A 279 -1.87 -8.39 -8.67
C PRO A 279 -2.28 -6.93 -8.89
N SER A 280 -3.46 -6.54 -8.41
CA SER A 280 -3.94 -5.14 -8.48
C SER A 280 -3.06 -4.15 -7.72
N ARG A 281 -2.46 -4.56 -6.59
CA ARG A 281 -1.53 -3.73 -5.82
C ARG A 281 -0.16 -3.65 -6.50
N ILE A 282 0.32 -4.74 -7.10
CA ILE A 282 1.57 -4.73 -7.87
C ILE A 282 1.43 -3.78 -9.07
N ALA A 283 0.35 -3.91 -9.84
CA ALA A 283 0.06 -3.02 -10.97
C ALA A 283 -0.06 -1.54 -10.55
N LEU A 284 -0.62 -1.27 -9.37
CA LEU A 284 -0.64 0.08 -8.81
C LEU A 284 0.77 0.60 -8.57
N TYR A 285 1.66 -0.15 -7.89
CA TYR A 285 3.03 0.29 -7.66
C TYR A 285 3.84 0.50 -8.95
N GLU A 286 3.63 -0.35 -9.95
CA GLU A 286 4.21 -0.18 -11.29
C GLU A 286 3.73 1.13 -11.94
N THR A 287 2.43 1.44 -11.81
CA THR A 287 1.84 2.69 -12.31
C THR A 287 2.41 3.91 -11.61
N LEU A 288 2.65 3.83 -10.29
CA LEU A 288 3.16 4.96 -9.51
C LEU A 288 4.62 5.29 -9.84
N GLN A 289 5.43 4.29 -10.22
CA GLN A 289 6.88 4.41 -10.50
C GLN A 289 7.62 5.15 -9.39
N LEU A 290 7.54 4.60 -8.17
CA LEU A 290 8.16 5.21 -7.00
C LEU A 290 9.69 5.15 -7.10
N PRO A 291 10.44 6.26 -6.88
CA PRO A 291 11.89 6.29 -7.10
C PRO A 291 12.71 5.25 -6.32
N ASP A 292 12.31 4.95 -5.09
CA ASP A 292 13.05 4.06 -4.17
C ASP A 292 12.34 2.72 -3.91
N PHE A 293 11.44 2.29 -4.81
CA PHE A 293 10.66 1.07 -4.64
C PHE A 293 10.44 0.36 -5.98
N ASP A 294 11.16 -0.75 -6.19
CA ASP A 294 11.00 -1.63 -7.34
C ASP A 294 10.02 -2.78 -7.00
N PRO A 295 8.76 -2.73 -7.48
CA PRO A 295 7.80 -3.79 -7.20
C PRO A 295 8.21 -5.13 -7.82
N GLY A 296 8.94 -5.17 -8.93
CA GLY A 296 9.36 -6.41 -9.59
C GLY A 296 10.42 -7.18 -8.78
N ALA A 297 11.30 -6.45 -8.10
CA ALA A 297 12.29 -7.04 -7.19
C ALA A 297 11.65 -7.44 -5.85
N ILE A 298 10.78 -6.59 -5.30
CA ILE A 298 10.30 -6.70 -3.92
C ILE A 298 9.06 -7.60 -3.79
N LEU A 299 8.17 -7.59 -4.79
CA LEU A 299 6.85 -8.21 -4.71
C LEU A 299 6.72 -9.46 -5.60
N THR A 300 5.77 -10.32 -5.23
CA THR A 300 5.33 -11.49 -6.01
C THR A 300 3.81 -11.62 -5.94
N SER A 301 3.18 -12.11 -7.01
CA SER A 301 1.75 -12.47 -7.01
C SER A 301 1.51 -13.92 -6.59
N ASP A 302 2.55 -14.72 -6.41
CA ASP A 302 2.46 -16.09 -5.94
C ASP A 302 2.50 -16.13 -4.40
N ALA A 303 1.33 -16.31 -3.79
CA ALA A 303 1.17 -16.38 -2.35
C ALA A 303 1.87 -17.59 -1.70
N SER A 304 2.10 -18.67 -2.47
CA SER A 304 2.74 -19.89 -2.00
C SER A 304 4.27 -19.80 -2.02
N SER A 305 4.84 -18.81 -2.72
CA SER A 305 6.29 -18.61 -2.81
C SER A 305 6.92 -17.91 -1.60
N THR A 306 6.12 -17.36 -0.69
CA THR A 306 6.64 -16.57 0.44
C THR A 306 5.71 -16.57 1.66
N PRO A 307 6.27 -16.63 2.88
CA PRO A 307 5.54 -16.48 4.13
C PRO A 307 5.24 -15.01 4.49
N ILE A 308 5.57 -14.03 3.65
CA ILE A 308 5.41 -12.60 3.95
C ILE A 308 4.35 -12.00 3.03
N HIS A 309 3.21 -11.60 3.59
CA HIS A 309 2.04 -11.18 2.81
C HIS A 309 1.72 -9.70 3.09
N ASN A 310 1.71 -8.88 2.05
CA ASN A 310 1.22 -7.51 2.10
C ASN A 310 -0.28 -7.45 1.78
N VAL A 311 -1.06 -6.99 2.75
CA VAL A 311 -2.53 -6.95 2.67
C VAL A 311 -3.07 -5.54 2.88
N ASP A 312 -4.33 -5.36 2.51
CA ASP A 312 -5.08 -4.13 2.79
C ASP A 312 -5.31 -3.97 4.30
N TRP A 313 -5.23 -2.73 4.81
CA TRP A 313 -5.52 -2.43 6.21
C TRP A 313 -6.89 -2.95 6.68
N SER A 314 -7.90 -2.92 5.80
CA SER A 314 -9.23 -3.46 6.09
C SER A 314 -9.24 -4.96 6.37
N SER A 315 -8.31 -5.72 5.78
CA SER A 315 -8.25 -7.18 5.90
C SER A 315 -7.63 -7.66 7.20
N VAL A 316 -7.00 -6.78 8.00
CA VAL A 316 -6.36 -7.18 9.26
C VAL A 316 -7.37 -7.73 10.25
N CYS A 317 -8.57 -7.13 10.34
CA CYS A 317 -9.59 -7.59 11.28
C CYS A 317 -10.13 -8.97 10.89
N ASP A 318 -10.18 -9.26 9.60
CA ASP A 318 -10.65 -10.54 9.07
C ASP A 318 -9.67 -11.70 9.38
N THR A 319 -8.44 -11.38 9.77
CA THR A 319 -7.42 -12.38 10.13
C THR A 319 -7.51 -12.87 11.58
N HIS A 320 -8.45 -12.36 12.39
CA HIS A 320 -8.76 -12.92 13.71
C HIS A 320 -9.49 -14.28 13.58
N PRO A 321 -9.18 -15.32 14.39
CA PRO A 321 -8.28 -15.33 15.55
C PRO A 321 -6.81 -15.69 15.24
N TRP A 322 -6.48 -15.94 13.98
CA TRP A 322 -5.17 -16.46 13.56
C TRP A 322 -4.05 -15.42 13.71
N VAL A 323 -4.35 -14.14 13.51
CA VAL A 323 -3.43 -13.02 13.74
C VAL A 323 -3.84 -12.31 15.02
N LYS A 324 -3.06 -12.50 16.09
CA LYS A 324 -3.20 -11.73 17.32
C LYS A 324 -2.34 -10.46 17.23
N PRO A 325 -2.92 -9.26 17.39
CA PRO A 325 -2.14 -8.04 17.49
C PRO A 325 -1.13 -8.16 18.64
N ASN A 326 0.12 -7.79 18.41
CA ASN A 326 1.18 -7.86 19.43
C ASN A 326 1.09 -6.73 20.49
N TRP A 327 -0.13 -6.42 20.94
CA TRP A 327 -0.41 -5.39 21.94
C TRP A 327 0.33 -5.64 23.28
N PRO A 328 0.38 -6.88 23.81
CA PRO A 328 1.03 -7.15 25.11
C PRO A 328 2.56 -7.00 25.12
N ALA A 329 3.24 -7.10 23.98
CA ALA A 329 4.69 -6.82 23.92
C ALA A 329 4.99 -5.32 23.83
N MET A 330 4.07 -4.52 23.28
CA MET A 330 4.21 -3.06 23.21
C MET A 330 3.98 -2.38 24.56
N GLU A 331 3.11 -2.92 25.42
CA GLU A 331 2.85 -2.37 26.75
C GLU A 331 3.97 -2.67 27.76
N ARG A 332 4.65 -3.82 27.64
CA ARG A 332 5.79 -4.20 28.51
C ARG A 332 7.09 -3.44 28.22
N ARG A 333 7.15 -2.65 27.15
CA ARG A 333 8.33 -1.88 26.71
C ARG A 333 8.12 -0.35 26.84
N ARG A 334 7.04 0.09 27.48
CA ARG A 334 6.84 1.49 27.92
C ARG A 334 7.21 1.62 29.39
#